data_AF-A0A960XEC3-F1
#
_entry.id   AF-A0A960XEC3-F1
#
_cell.length_a   1.000
_cell.length_b   1.000
_cell.length_c   1.000
_cell.angle_alpha   90.00
_cell.angle_beta   90.00
_cell.angle_gamma   90.00
#
_symmetry.space_group_name_H-M   'P 1'
#
loop_
_entity.id
_entity.type
_entity.pdbx_description
1 polymer ?
#
loop_
_entity_poly.entity_id
_entity_poly.type
_entity_poly.pdbx_seq_one_letter_code
_entity_poly.pdbx_strand_id
1 'polypeptide(L)'
;MRVLLLTLITFTLFAQEGQKRDYFAPLSSESEANISYIIDTLGSHSTLGLAFYSKSLNQAGNNVDFVHPLTFIGFIFSNPHLSQKAKQIASTPWSRFTKGVAGSFDRAAQRHNITPDMVTDFAKKVNIPEEEIEPLIAKRQWIPLMNTLRNR
;
A
#
# COMPACT_ATOMS: atom_id res chain seq x y z
N MET A 1 -37.17 0.79 -3.80
CA MET A 1 -36.32 -0.35 -3.39
C MET A 1 -34.97 0.22 -2.98
N ARG A 2 -34.64 0.15 -1.68
CA ARG A 2 -33.45 0.78 -1.08
C ARG A 2 -32.19 0.18 -1.70
N VAL A 3 -31.43 1.00 -2.43
CA VAL A 3 -30.04 0.68 -2.81
C VAL A 3 -29.16 0.95 -1.60
N LEU A 4 -29.16 0.03 -0.63
CA LEU A 4 -28.13 -0.08 0.41
C LEU A 4 -26.92 -0.80 -0.21
N LEU A 5 -26.31 -0.20 -1.24
CA LEU A 5 -25.07 -0.72 -1.79
C LEU A 5 -23.91 -0.31 -0.88
N LEU A 6 -23.53 -1.23 0.01
CA LEU A 6 -22.15 -1.48 0.43
C LEU A 6 -21.21 -0.26 0.46
N THR A 7 -21.38 0.64 1.43
CA THR A 7 -20.27 1.46 1.97
C THR A 7 -19.34 0.60 2.82
N LEU A 8 -18.90 -0.53 2.26
CA LEU A 8 -18.05 -1.50 2.92
C LEU A 8 -16.61 -1.20 2.52
N ILE A 9 -15.87 -0.65 3.49
CA ILE A 9 -14.42 -0.40 3.48
C ILE A 9 -14.01 0.75 2.55
N THR A 10 -14.24 1.98 2.99
CA THR A 10 -13.33 3.08 2.64
C THR A 10 -12.07 2.91 3.49
N PHE A 11 -10.97 2.44 2.87
CA PHE A 11 -9.63 2.50 3.46
C PHE A 11 -9.20 3.98 3.48
N THR A 12 -9.82 4.76 4.36
CA THR A 12 -9.38 6.13 4.61
C THR A 12 -8.21 6.01 5.58
N LEU A 13 -7.00 5.88 5.04
CA LEU A 13 -5.76 6.11 5.76
C LEU A 13 -5.76 7.58 6.20
N PHE A 14 -6.35 7.86 7.36
CA PHE A 14 -6.37 9.17 8.00
C PHE A 14 -4.97 9.47 8.52
N ALA A 15 -4.25 10.30 7.77
CA ALA A 15 -2.94 10.81 8.18
C ALA A 15 -3.05 11.63 9.45
N GLN A 16 -2.18 11.34 10.43
CA GLN A 16 -1.76 12.39 11.35
C GLN A 16 -1.24 13.57 10.49
N GLU A 17 -2.00 14.65 10.47
CA GLU A 17 -1.63 15.86 9.76
C GLU A 17 -0.34 16.44 10.39
N GLY A 18 0.71 16.65 9.58
CA GLY A 18 1.86 17.45 9.98
C GLY A 18 3.24 16.78 9.96
N GLN A 19 3.37 15.47 10.16
CA GLN A 19 4.70 14.85 10.27
C GLN A 19 5.23 14.29 8.93
N LYS A 20 6.49 14.62 8.59
CA LYS A 20 7.24 13.96 7.51
C LYS A 20 7.56 12.54 7.97
N ARG A 21 7.09 11.53 7.20
CA ARG A 21 7.28 10.12 7.52
C ARG A 21 8.71 9.72 7.17
N ASP A 22 9.42 9.03 8.05
CA ASP A 22 10.80 8.61 7.81
C ASP A 22 10.83 7.33 6.98
N TYR A 23 11.46 7.38 5.81
CA TYR A 23 11.65 6.23 4.92
C TYR A 23 12.71 5.25 5.44
N PHE A 24 13.78 5.77 6.05
CA PHE A 24 14.92 4.98 6.51
C PHE A 24 14.74 4.45 7.92
N ALA A 25 13.69 4.89 8.62
CA ALA A 25 13.28 4.28 9.87
C ALA A 25 12.97 2.78 9.66
N PRO A 26 13.49 1.90 10.54
CA PRO A 26 13.18 0.48 10.46
C PRO A 26 11.69 0.25 10.69
N LEU A 27 11.14 -0.70 9.95
CA LEU A 27 9.76 -1.13 10.14
C LEU A 27 9.68 -1.92 11.46
N SER A 28 8.77 -1.54 12.37
CA SER A 28 8.58 -2.29 13.60
C SER A 28 7.91 -3.63 13.32
N SER A 29 8.17 -4.66 14.15
CA SER A 29 7.50 -5.96 14.02
C SER A 29 5.96 -5.86 14.10
N GLU A 30 5.43 -4.88 14.84
CA GLU A 30 4.00 -4.58 14.86
C GLU A 30 3.51 -4.05 13.51
N SER A 31 4.27 -3.14 12.87
CA SER A 31 3.92 -2.63 11.55
C SER A 31 3.98 -3.73 10.49
N GLU A 32 5.01 -4.58 10.53
CA GLU A 32 5.13 -5.76 9.68
C GLU A 32 3.93 -6.69 9.82
N ALA A 33 3.52 -6.99 11.05
CA ALA A 33 2.36 -7.84 11.32
C ALA A 33 1.05 -7.23 10.79
N ASN A 34 0.84 -5.92 10.97
CA ASN A 34 -0.33 -5.23 10.44
C ASN A 34 -0.34 -5.21 8.89
N ILE A 35 0.80 -4.94 8.24
CA ILE A 35 0.91 -4.97 6.77
C ILE A 35 0.65 -6.39 6.24
N SER A 36 1.25 -7.39 6.88
CA SER A 36 1.07 -8.80 6.51
C SER A 36 -0.40 -9.19 6.63
N TYR A 37 -1.04 -8.87 7.76
CA TYR A 37 -2.47 -9.09 7.98
C TYR A 37 -3.35 -8.48 6.89
N ILE A 38 -3.09 -7.22 6.49
CA ILE A 38 -3.83 -6.55 5.42
C ILE A 38 -3.73 -7.34 4.13
N ILE A 39 -2.52 -7.66 3.69
CA ILE A 39 -2.29 -8.31 2.40
C ILE A 39 -2.77 -9.76 2.39
N ASP A 40 -2.54 -10.51 3.47
CA ASP A 40 -3.04 -11.87 3.63
C ASP A 40 -4.56 -11.92 3.59
N THR A 41 -5.23 -11.03 4.32
CA THR A 41 -6.69 -10.98 4.36
C THR A 41 -7.25 -10.61 2.99
N LEU A 42 -6.69 -9.60 2.33
CA LEU A 42 -7.12 -9.20 0.98
C LEU A 42 -6.89 -10.29 -0.07
N GLY A 43 -5.79 -11.05 0.05
CA GLY A 43 -5.44 -12.12 -0.89
C GLY A 43 -6.16 -13.45 -0.62
N SER A 44 -6.68 -13.66 0.58
CA SER A 44 -7.25 -14.95 1.00
C SER A 44 -8.79 -14.99 1.02
N HIS A 45 -9.46 -13.85 0.88
CA HIS A 45 -10.93 -13.76 0.96
C HIS A 45 -11.56 -13.13 -0.28
N SER A 46 -12.78 -13.57 -0.59
CA SER A 46 -13.61 -12.95 -1.63
C SER A 46 -14.04 -11.54 -1.22
N THR A 47 -14.48 -10.74 -2.19
CA THR A 47 -14.95 -9.36 -1.93
C THR A 47 -16.07 -9.31 -0.88
N LEU A 48 -16.98 -10.29 -0.89
CA LEU A 48 -18.04 -10.39 0.11
C LEU A 48 -17.49 -10.84 1.47
N GLY A 49 -16.55 -11.79 1.48
CA GLY A 49 -15.90 -12.26 2.72
C GLY A 49 -15.14 -11.16 3.46
N LEU A 50 -14.56 -10.20 2.73
CA LEU A 50 -13.86 -9.06 3.33
C LEU A 50 -14.76 -8.18 4.21
N ALA A 51 -16.09 -8.24 4.05
CA ALA A 51 -17.00 -7.49 4.89
C ALA A 51 -16.88 -7.86 6.38
N PHE A 52 -16.60 -9.13 6.68
CA PHE A 52 -16.38 -9.61 8.05
C PHE A 52 -15.08 -9.10 8.67
N TYR A 53 -14.12 -8.69 7.85
CA TYR A 53 -12.81 -8.19 8.27
C TYR A 53 -12.71 -6.66 8.17
N SER A 54 -13.78 -5.96 7.78
CA SER A 54 -13.73 -4.51 7.54
C SER A 54 -13.17 -3.72 8.73
N LYS A 55 -13.58 -4.06 9.96
CA LYS A 55 -13.15 -3.34 11.17
C LYS A 55 -11.67 -3.57 11.47
N SER A 56 -11.23 -4.83 11.44
CA SER A 56 -9.83 -5.19 11.72
C SER A 56 -8.88 -4.71 10.61
N LEU A 57 -9.30 -4.75 9.35
CA LEU A 57 -8.56 -4.18 8.22
C LEU A 57 -8.37 -2.67 8.38
N ASN A 58 -9.42 -1.95 8.76
CA ASN A 58 -9.32 -0.51 9.01
C ASN A 58 -8.39 -0.23 10.21
N GLN A 59 -8.48 -1.01 11.28
CA GLN A 59 -7.59 -0.88 12.43
C GLN A 59 -6.13 -1.12 12.05
N ALA A 60 -5.84 -2.21 11.34
CA ALA A 60 -4.49 -2.50 10.86
C ALA A 60 -3.97 -1.39 9.92
N GLY A 61 -4.82 -0.85 9.06
CA GLY A 61 -4.50 0.30 8.21
C GLY A 61 -4.14 1.55 9.00
N ASN A 62 -4.88 1.86 10.06
CA ASN A 62 -4.59 2.99 10.94
C ASN A 62 -3.27 2.79 11.69
N ASN A 63 -2.99 1.56 12.15
CA ASN A 63 -1.76 1.21 12.85
C ASN A 63 -0.50 1.34 11.97
N VAL A 64 -0.64 1.46 10.66
CA VAL A 64 0.50 1.59 9.73
C VAL A 64 0.41 2.86 8.90
N ASP A 65 -0.55 3.76 9.19
CA ASP A 65 -0.67 4.99 8.42
C ASP A 65 0.59 5.85 8.54
N PHE A 66 1.27 5.85 9.68
CA PHE A 66 2.50 6.62 9.86
C PHE A 66 3.69 6.11 9.01
N VAL A 67 3.59 4.90 8.44
CA VAL A 67 4.67 4.29 7.65
C VAL A 67 4.83 5.04 6.31
N HIS A 68 6.09 5.29 5.93
CA HIS A 68 6.39 5.89 4.64
C HIS A 68 5.84 5.01 3.49
N PRO A 69 5.17 5.59 2.47
CA PRO A 69 4.52 4.78 1.43
C PRO A 69 5.49 3.86 0.68
N LEU A 70 6.70 4.32 0.32
CA LEU A 70 7.73 3.45 -0.29
C LEU A 70 8.18 2.30 0.63
N THR A 71 8.22 2.52 1.95
CA THR A 71 8.56 1.46 2.92
C THR A 71 7.43 0.44 3.01
N PHE A 72 6.18 0.91 3.07
CA PHE A 72 4.98 0.08 3.10
C PHE A 72 4.91 -0.84 1.87
N ILE A 73 5.01 -0.29 0.65
CA ILE A 73 4.97 -1.12 -0.56
C ILE A 73 6.25 -1.92 -0.77
N GLY A 74 7.40 -1.39 -0.33
CA GLY A 74 8.69 -2.08 -0.37
C GLY A 74 8.64 -3.37 0.40
N PHE A 75 8.11 -3.36 1.62
CA PHE A 75 7.94 -4.56 2.44
C PHE A 75 7.02 -5.60 1.79
N ILE A 76 5.91 -5.17 1.16
CA ILE A 76 4.98 -6.08 0.50
C ILE A 76 5.65 -6.80 -0.67
N PHE A 77 6.36 -6.07 -1.52
CA PHE A 77 6.89 -6.60 -2.78
C PHE A 77 8.29 -7.19 -2.67
N SER A 78 9.06 -6.89 -1.61
CA SER A 78 10.30 -7.59 -1.29
C SER A 78 10.07 -8.91 -0.56
N ASN A 79 8.90 -9.08 0.10
CA ASN A 79 8.52 -10.33 0.74
C ASN A 79 7.83 -11.28 -0.26
N PRO A 80 8.40 -12.47 -0.58
CA PRO A 80 7.83 -13.38 -1.57
C PRO A 80 6.41 -13.85 -1.26
N HIS A 81 6.09 -14.05 0.03
CA HIS A 81 4.77 -14.47 0.46
C HIS A 81 3.72 -13.38 0.21
N LEU A 82 4.00 -12.16 0.67
CA LEU A 82 3.08 -11.04 0.54
C LEU A 82 2.92 -10.60 -0.92
N SER A 83 3.99 -10.63 -1.71
CA SER A 83 3.92 -10.39 -3.15
C SER A 83 2.99 -11.38 -3.86
N GLN A 84 3.11 -12.68 -3.54
CA GLN A 84 2.21 -13.71 -4.07
C GLN A 84 0.76 -13.49 -3.61
N LYS A 85 0.54 -13.08 -2.37
CA LYS A 85 -0.80 -12.74 -1.86
C LYS A 85 -1.38 -11.51 -2.55
N ALA A 86 -0.57 -10.48 -2.83
CA ALA A 86 -0.98 -9.30 -3.58
C ALA A 86 -1.47 -9.67 -4.99
N LYS A 87 -0.83 -10.66 -5.65
CA LYS A 87 -1.30 -11.20 -6.94
C LYS A 87 -2.69 -11.84 -6.86
N GLN A 88 -3.03 -12.46 -5.73
CA GLN A 88 -4.31 -13.15 -5.50
C GLN A 88 -5.47 -12.19 -5.18
N ILE A 89 -5.20 -10.94 -4.83
CA ILE A 89 -6.24 -9.96 -4.48
C ILE A 89 -7.17 -9.74 -5.69
N ALA A 90 -8.47 -9.93 -5.51
CA ALA A 90 -9.46 -9.70 -6.54
C ALA A 90 -9.44 -8.23 -7.04
N SER A 91 -9.90 -8.00 -8.28
CA SER A 91 -9.82 -6.68 -8.94
C SER A 91 -10.44 -5.53 -8.13
N THR A 92 -11.63 -5.74 -7.56
CA THR A 92 -12.33 -4.71 -6.77
C THR A 92 -11.60 -4.37 -5.46
N PRO A 93 -11.25 -5.34 -4.58
CA PRO A 93 -10.42 -5.05 -3.40
C PRO A 93 -9.07 -4.44 -3.74
N TRP A 94 -8.41 -4.92 -4.81
CA TRP A 94 -7.14 -4.37 -5.29
C TRP A 94 -7.28 -2.89 -5.65
N SER A 95 -8.28 -2.55 -6.47
CA SER A 95 -8.52 -1.15 -6.86
C SER A 95 -8.72 -0.24 -5.65
N ARG A 96 -9.44 -0.70 -4.62
CA ARG A 96 -9.65 0.06 -3.38
C ARG A 96 -8.38 0.23 -2.57
N PHE A 97 -7.63 -0.86 -2.39
CA PHE A 97 -6.33 -0.85 -1.72
C PHE A 97 -5.36 0.12 -2.41
N THR A 98 -5.21 -0.01 -3.73
CA THR A 98 -4.32 0.83 -4.53
C THR A 98 -4.72 2.31 -4.46
N LYS A 99 -6.02 2.64 -4.42
CA LYS A 99 -6.48 4.03 -4.22
C LYS A 99 -6.07 4.59 -2.85
N GLY A 100 -6.20 3.79 -1.79
CA GLY A 100 -5.75 4.18 -0.45
C GLY A 100 -4.23 4.43 -0.39
N VAL A 101 -3.45 3.53 -0.98
CA VAL A 101 -1.99 3.66 -1.09
C VAL A 101 -1.60 4.87 -1.96
N ALA A 102 -2.27 5.10 -3.08
CA ALA A 102 -2.03 6.26 -3.94
C ALA A 102 -2.24 7.58 -3.19
N GLY A 103 -3.28 7.68 -2.35
CA GLY A 103 -3.48 8.85 -1.49
C GLY A 103 -2.34 9.08 -0.49
N SER A 104 -1.71 8.01 0.00
CA SER A 104 -0.52 8.07 0.85
C SER A 104 0.71 8.60 0.07
N PHE A 105 0.89 8.13 -1.16
CA PHE A 105 1.92 8.63 -2.07
C PHE A 105 1.74 10.10 -2.45
N ASP A 106 0.51 10.53 -2.77
CA ASP A 106 0.23 11.93 -3.10
C ASP A 106 0.60 12.85 -1.94
N ARG A 107 0.25 12.48 -0.70
CA ARG A 107 0.63 13.25 0.49
C ARG A 107 2.14 13.32 0.68
N ALA A 108 2.86 12.20 0.49
CA ALA A 108 4.32 12.18 0.58
C ALA A 108 4.96 13.07 -0.51
N ALA A 109 4.49 12.97 -1.75
CA ALA A 109 4.98 13.77 -2.87
C ALA A 109 4.70 15.27 -2.70
N GLN A 110 3.50 15.65 -2.23
CA GLN A 110 3.14 17.04 -1.93
C GLN A 110 4.02 17.65 -0.83
N ARG A 111 4.52 16.84 0.10
CA ARG A 111 5.42 17.25 1.18
C ARG A 111 6.90 17.15 0.81
N HIS A 112 7.23 16.91 -0.46
CA HIS A 112 8.61 16.64 -0.91
C HIS A 112 9.30 15.52 -0.10
N ASN A 113 8.52 14.53 0.32
CA ASN A 113 8.97 13.37 1.09
C ASN A 113 9.12 12.14 0.20
N ILE A 114 9.61 12.32 -1.02
CA ILE A 114 10.04 11.25 -1.93
C ILE A 114 11.27 11.84 -2.64
N THR A 115 12.45 11.31 -2.34
CA THR A 115 13.72 11.77 -2.93
C THR A 115 14.27 10.73 -3.91
N PRO A 116 15.16 11.12 -4.85
CA PRO A 116 15.80 10.17 -5.76
C PRO A 116 16.49 9.02 -5.02
N ASP A 117 17.24 9.30 -3.95
CA ASP A 117 17.92 8.26 -3.15
C ASP A 117 16.94 7.22 -2.58
N MET A 118 15.75 7.64 -2.16
CA MET A 118 14.70 6.72 -1.68
C MET A 118 14.15 5.85 -2.81
N VAL A 119 14.06 6.39 -4.04
CA VAL A 119 13.61 5.65 -5.23
C VAL A 119 14.65 4.61 -5.63
N THR A 120 15.94 4.98 -5.67
CA THR A 120 17.04 4.05 -5.94
C THR A 120 17.12 2.93 -4.89
N ASP A 121 16.99 3.25 -3.60
CA ASP A 121 16.97 2.23 -2.54
C ASP A 121 15.73 1.33 -2.63
N PHE A 122 14.56 1.91 -2.93
CA PHE A 122 13.33 1.17 -3.14
C PHE A 122 13.44 0.20 -4.34
N ALA A 123 13.96 0.65 -5.48
CA ALA A 123 14.22 -0.17 -6.68
C ALA A 123 15.03 -1.43 -6.33
N LYS A 124 16.13 -1.25 -5.57
CA LYS A 124 16.98 -2.35 -5.09
C LYS A 124 16.20 -3.29 -4.18
N LYS A 125 15.44 -2.77 -3.21
CA LYS A 125 14.66 -3.56 -2.25
C LYS A 125 13.61 -4.44 -2.92
N VAL A 126 12.92 -3.93 -3.93
CA VAL A 126 11.91 -4.72 -4.68
C VAL A 126 12.48 -5.48 -5.87
N ASN A 127 13.80 -5.40 -6.09
CA ASN A 127 14.52 -6.02 -7.20
C ASN A 127 13.92 -5.67 -8.59
N ILE A 128 13.72 -4.38 -8.83
CA ILE A 128 13.22 -3.83 -10.09
C ILE A 128 14.22 -2.77 -10.60
N PRO A 129 14.56 -2.75 -11.90
CA PRO A 129 15.37 -1.68 -12.48
C PRO A 129 14.75 -0.32 -12.20
N GLU A 130 15.57 0.64 -11.79
CA GLU A 130 15.12 1.98 -11.43
C GLU A 130 14.40 2.65 -12.62
N GLU A 131 14.85 2.37 -13.84
CA GLU A 131 14.31 2.88 -15.10
C GLU A 131 12.84 2.49 -15.35
N GLU A 132 12.37 1.41 -14.71
CA GLU A 132 10.97 0.97 -14.81
C GLU A 132 10.05 1.69 -13.81
N ILE A 133 10.57 2.14 -12.67
CA ILE A 133 9.76 2.71 -11.59
C ILE A 133 9.92 4.22 -11.44
N GLU A 134 11.09 4.78 -11.73
CA GLU A 134 11.39 6.20 -11.60
C GLU A 134 10.43 7.05 -12.42
N PRO A 135 10.15 6.74 -13.71
CA PRO A 135 9.25 7.56 -14.51
C PRO A 135 7.82 7.55 -13.96
N LEU A 136 7.40 6.43 -13.36
CA LEU A 136 6.09 6.29 -12.73
C LEU A 136 6.01 7.14 -11.46
N ILE A 137 7.07 7.14 -10.64
CA ILE A 137 7.12 7.92 -9.41
C ILE A 137 7.22 9.42 -9.71
N ALA A 138 8.10 9.83 -10.62
CA ALA A 138 8.27 11.22 -11.04
C ALA A 138 6.99 11.82 -11.62
N LYS A 139 6.24 11.04 -12.41
CA LYS A 139 4.94 11.45 -12.99
C LYS A 139 3.75 11.22 -12.07
N ARG A 140 3.97 10.78 -10.82
CA ARG A 140 2.92 10.48 -9.84
C ARG A 140 1.90 9.44 -10.31
N GLN A 141 2.35 8.48 -11.11
CA GLN A 141 1.56 7.39 -11.65
C GLN A 141 1.51 6.22 -10.66
N TRP A 142 0.87 6.44 -9.51
CA TRP A 142 0.83 5.47 -8.40
C TRP A 142 0.10 4.17 -8.73
N ILE A 143 -1.01 4.25 -9.47
CA ILE A 143 -1.76 3.05 -9.88
C ILE A 143 -0.93 2.21 -10.87
N PRO A 144 -0.36 2.79 -11.94
CA PRO A 144 0.62 2.08 -12.77
C PRO A 144 1.80 1.50 -12.01
N LEU A 145 2.39 2.23 -11.05
CA LEU A 145 3.47 1.72 -10.19
C LEU A 145 3.02 0.45 -9.44
N MET A 146 1.88 0.50 -8.76
CA MET A 146 1.34 -0.63 -8.00
C MET A 146 1.04 -1.85 -8.89
N ASN A 147 0.52 -1.62 -10.10
CA ASN A 147 0.28 -2.71 -11.06
C ASN A 147 1.58 -3.31 -11.60
N THR A 148 2.60 -2.48 -11.83
CA THR A 148 3.94 -2.94 -12.26
C THR A 148 4.54 -3.85 -11.20
N LEU A 149 4.46 -3.45 -9.93
CA LEU A 149 4.94 -4.24 -8.79
C LEU A 149 4.18 -5.56 -8.63
N ARG A 150 2.85 -5.54 -8.78
CA ARG A 150 2.01 -6.74 -8.66
C ARG A 150 2.28 -7.78 -9.75
N ASN A 151 2.62 -7.34 -10.96
CA ASN A 151 2.71 -8.23 -12.11
C ASN A 151 4.09 -8.91 -12.28
N ARG A 152 5.07 -8.56 -11.44
CA ARG A 152 6.34 -9.30 -11.32
C ARG A 152 6.15 -10.52 -10.45
#